data_AF-A0A660SDV0-F1
#
_entry.id   AF-A0A660SDV0-F1
#
_cell.length_a   1.000
_cell.length_b   1.000
_cell.length_c   1.000
_cell.angle_alpha   90.00
_cell.angle_beta   90.00
_cell.angle_gamma   90.00
#
_symmetry.space_group_name_H-M   'P 1'
#
loop_
_entity.id
_entity.type
_entity.pdbx_description
1 polymer ?
#
loop_
_entity_poly.entity_id
_entity_poly.type
_entity_poly.pdbx_seq_one_letter_code
_entity_poly.pdbx_strand_id
1 'polypeptide(L)'
;MRWLVSCKHFAHSNKAVNENDHEKNLLERIKAFKADGFIGFYSTIASSGLNQRLSQLRENLQIKDYKIFDGKTIENYLVTVGYSHLLLRYFPESYKNVKPLHALIQKYEPLRCDYCGKDLLISLFDKKFNGAVMVQVFKNQNGKEVIYDVYCACKGKCDTILEKKYILQGLQTGWNDISDIIIPVEYLRLIFAVMNRIRNGIDIYTDEAYKKQKSIFIKIAQKVLRYTTEKEKERFALLQSLPF
;
A
#
# COMPACT_ATOMS: atom_id res chain seq x y z
N MET A 1 -27.09 10.93 -9.60
CA MET A 1 -27.20 9.46 -9.53
C MET A 1 -27.41 9.06 -8.08
N ARG A 2 -28.45 8.28 -7.77
CA ARG A 2 -28.79 7.84 -6.41
C ARG A 2 -28.56 6.34 -6.27
N TRP A 3 -27.94 5.91 -5.17
CA TRP A 3 -27.61 4.51 -4.93
C TRP A 3 -28.41 3.96 -3.75
N LEU A 4 -28.96 2.75 -3.90
CA LEU A 4 -29.42 1.95 -2.78
C LEU A 4 -28.23 1.19 -2.21
N VAL A 5 -27.87 1.45 -0.96
CA VAL A 5 -26.76 0.78 -0.28
C VAL A 5 -27.32 -0.26 0.68
N SER A 6 -26.85 -1.50 0.59
CA SER A 6 -27.21 -2.59 1.50
C SER A 6 -25.95 -3.14 2.16
N CYS A 7 -25.95 -3.16 3.50
CA CYS A 7 -24.82 -3.65 4.29
C CYS A 7 -25.19 -4.99 4.94
N LYS A 8 -24.33 -6.01 4.78
CA LYS A 8 -24.52 -7.34 5.39
C LYS A 8 -23.23 -7.84 6.03
N HIS A 9 -23.35 -8.38 7.24
CA HIS A 9 -22.21 -8.89 8.00
C HIS A 9 -22.39 -10.38 8.33
N PHE A 10 -21.57 -11.22 7.72
CA PHE A 10 -21.56 -12.68 7.88
C PHE A 10 -20.15 -13.25 8.05
N ALA A 11 -19.18 -12.43 8.46
CA ALA A 11 -17.78 -12.85 8.57
C ALA A 11 -17.58 -14.05 9.51
N HIS A 12 -18.39 -14.16 10.56
CA HIS A 12 -18.32 -15.28 11.52
C HIS A 12 -18.95 -16.57 11.00
N SER A 13 -19.88 -16.50 10.05
CA SER A 13 -20.58 -17.67 9.51
C SER A 13 -20.06 -18.12 8.14
N ASN A 14 -19.20 -17.31 7.50
CA ASN A 14 -18.71 -17.51 6.13
C ASN A 14 -19.82 -17.72 5.08
N LYS A 15 -21.06 -17.34 5.39
CA LYS A 15 -22.18 -17.46 4.46
C LYS A 15 -22.09 -16.38 3.39
N ALA A 16 -22.28 -16.79 2.14
CA ALA A 16 -22.41 -15.86 1.03
C ALA A 16 -23.74 -15.08 1.11
N VAL A 17 -23.73 -13.83 0.65
CA VAL A 17 -24.94 -13.01 0.56
C VAL A 17 -25.73 -13.44 -0.68
N ASN A 18 -26.98 -13.83 -0.53
CA ASN A 18 -27.82 -14.35 -1.59
C ASN A 18 -29.05 -13.45 -1.81
N GLU A 19 -29.61 -13.54 -3.02
CA GLU A 19 -30.85 -12.83 -3.36
C GLU A 19 -32.02 -13.28 -2.49
N ASN A 20 -32.23 -14.60 -2.40
CA ASN A 20 -33.44 -15.15 -1.81
C ASN A 20 -33.54 -14.99 -0.30
N ASP A 21 -32.43 -15.01 0.46
CA ASP A 21 -32.50 -14.86 1.92
C ASP A 21 -32.15 -13.44 2.37
N HIS A 22 -31.15 -12.82 1.75
CA HIS A 22 -30.54 -11.59 2.27
C HIS A 22 -30.90 -10.32 1.47
N GLU A 23 -31.05 -10.42 0.14
CA GLU A 23 -31.33 -9.30 -0.77
C GLU A 23 -32.67 -9.45 -1.50
N LYS A 24 -33.71 -9.75 -0.73
CA LYS A 24 -35.08 -9.92 -1.23
C LYS A 24 -35.60 -8.65 -1.92
N ASN A 25 -36.39 -8.85 -2.97
CA ASN A 25 -37.14 -7.80 -3.67
C ASN A 25 -36.25 -6.62 -4.10
N LEU A 26 -35.07 -6.94 -4.66
CA LEU A 26 -34.02 -5.96 -4.93
C LEU A 26 -34.50 -4.86 -5.89
N LEU A 27 -35.18 -5.23 -6.97
CA LEU A 27 -35.67 -4.27 -7.96
C LEU A 27 -36.78 -3.38 -7.38
N GLU A 28 -37.72 -3.95 -6.63
CA GLU A 28 -38.78 -3.18 -5.98
C GLU A 28 -38.20 -2.17 -5.00
N ARG A 29 -37.19 -2.57 -4.19
CA ARG A 29 -36.50 -1.67 -3.27
C ARG A 29 -35.81 -0.54 -4.00
N ILE A 30 -35.06 -0.83 -5.07
CA ILE A 30 -34.36 0.20 -5.86
C ILE A 30 -35.36 1.21 -6.41
N LYS A 31 -36.48 0.74 -6.99
CA LYS A 31 -37.55 1.59 -7.51
C LYS A 31 -38.23 2.40 -6.40
N ALA A 32 -38.56 1.78 -5.27
CA ALA A 32 -39.22 2.45 -4.14
C ALA A 32 -38.38 3.61 -3.58
N PHE A 33 -37.07 3.44 -3.49
CA PHE A 33 -36.14 4.50 -3.07
C PHE A 33 -35.75 5.47 -4.20
N LYS A 34 -36.32 5.30 -5.40
CA LYS A 34 -35.98 6.07 -6.61
C LYS A 34 -34.46 6.08 -6.85
N ALA A 35 -33.81 4.96 -6.58
CA ALA A 35 -32.39 4.77 -6.79
C ALA A 35 -32.13 4.34 -8.25
N ASP A 36 -31.00 4.79 -8.77
CA ASP A 36 -30.50 4.47 -10.10
C ASP A 36 -29.68 3.17 -10.11
N GLY A 37 -29.15 2.75 -8.97
CA GLY A 37 -28.24 1.62 -8.88
C GLY A 37 -28.15 1.02 -7.49
N PHE A 38 -27.36 -0.05 -7.37
CA PHE A 38 -27.22 -0.82 -6.14
C PHE A 38 -25.76 -0.94 -5.69
N ILE A 39 -25.51 -0.75 -4.40
CA ILE A 39 -24.22 -1.05 -3.76
C ILE A 39 -24.45 -2.10 -2.68
N GLY A 40 -23.83 -3.26 -2.86
CA GLY A 40 -23.74 -4.29 -1.82
C GLY A 40 -22.44 -4.16 -1.06
N PHE A 41 -22.49 -3.94 0.26
CA PHE A 41 -21.33 -3.83 1.13
C PHE A 41 -21.33 -5.00 2.12
N TYR A 42 -20.59 -6.06 1.78
CA TYR A 42 -20.71 -7.37 2.42
C TYR A 42 -19.39 -7.79 3.04
N SER A 43 -19.42 -8.23 4.30
CA SER A 43 -18.21 -8.78 4.94
C SER A 43 -17.80 -10.16 4.38
N THR A 44 -18.61 -10.74 3.49
CA THR A 44 -18.37 -12.00 2.77
C THR A 44 -18.64 -11.78 1.27
N ILE A 45 -18.55 -12.82 0.46
CA ILE A 45 -18.81 -12.72 -0.99
C ILE A 45 -20.32 -12.68 -1.30
N ALA A 46 -20.68 -12.03 -2.40
CA ALA A 46 -21.99 -12.20 -3.02
C ALA A 46 -22.08 -13.56 -3.71
N SER A 47 -23.23 -14.23 -3.63
CA SER A 47 -23.47 -15.49 -4.33
C SER A 47 -23.49 -15.30 -5.85
N SER A 48 -23.25 -16.37 -6.59
CA SER A 48 -23.35 -16.36 -8.05
C SER A 48 -24.74 -15.93 -8.52
N GLY A 49 -25.81 -16.44 -7.88
CA GLY A 49 -27.19 -16.05 -8.18
C GLY A 49 -27.45 -14.55 -8.00
N LEU A 50 -26.97 -13.95 -6.91
CA LEU A 50 -27.12 -12.51 -6.69
C LEU A 50 -26.37 -11.68 -7.75
N ASN A 51 -25.16 -12.08 -8.12
CA ASN A 51 -24.38 -11.41 -9.17
C ASN A 51 -25.04 -11.52 -10.55
N GLN A 52 -25.56 -12.71 -10.88
CA GLN A 52 -26.28 -12.93 -12.12
C GLN A 52 -27.54 -12.06 -12.20
N ARG A 53 -28.30 -11.99 -11.11
CA ARG A 53 -29.48 -11.12 -11.02
C ARG A 53 -29.14 -9.65 -11.25
N LEU A 54 -28.13 -9.13 -10.55
CA LEU A 54 -27.69 -7.74 -10.70
C LEU A 54 -27.21 -7.42 -12.12
N SER A 55 -26.50 -8.37 -12.75
CA SER A 55 -26.06 -8.26 -14.14
C SER A 55 -27.26 -8.16 -15.09
N GLN A 56 -28.26 -9.04 -14.94
CA GLN A 56 -29.48 -9.01 -15.73
C GLN A 56 -30.27 -7.71 -15.54
N LEU A 57 -30.38 -7.19 -14.31
CA LEU A 57 -31.05 -5.92 -14.04
C LEU A 57 -30.37 -4.76 -14.78
N ARG A 58 -29.04 -4.76 -14.83
CA ARG A 58 -28.26 -3.74 -15.55
C ARG A 58 -28.40 -3.89 -17.07
N GLU A 59 -28.29 -5.10 -17.59
CA GLU A 59 -28.43 -5.39 -19.02
C GLU A 59 -29.82 -5.05 -19.55
N ASN A 60 -30.86 -5.29 -18.75
CA ASN A 60 -32.24 -4.94 -19.07
C ASN A 60 -32.56 -3.46 -18.80
N LEU A 61 -31.56 -2.62 -18.48
CA LEU A 61 -31.70 -1.18 -18.19
C LEU A 61 -32.67 -0.87 -17.04
N GLN A 62 -32.92 -1.84 -16.15
CA GLN A 62 -33.78 -1.65 -14.98
C GLN A 62 -33.04 -0.93 -13.85
N ILE A 63 -31.71 -1.02 -13.85
CA ILE A 63 -30.79 -0.22 -13.05
C ILE A 63 -29.68 0.30 -13.97
N LYS A 64 -29.11 1.45 -13.65
CA LYS A 64 -27.99 2.03 -14.41
C LYS A 64 -26.70 1.28 -14.15
N ASP A 65 -26.44 0.92 -12.90
CA ASP A 65 -25.21 0.21 -12.52
C ASP A 65 -25.32 -0.47 -11.14
N TYR A 66 -24.37 -1.35 -10.83
CA TYR A 66 -24.22 -1.95 -9.51
C TYR A 66 -22.75 -2.14 -9.13
N LYS A 67 -22.47 -2.13 -7.82
CA LYS A 67 -21.14 -2.44 -7.28
C LYS A 67 -21.23 -3.31 -6.05
N ILE A 68 -20.41 -4.37 -6.01
CA ILE A 68 -20.25 -5.21 -4.82
C ILE A 68 -18.89 -4.95 -4.20
N PHE A 69 -18.89 -4.60 -2.93
CA PHE A 69 -17.72 -4.58 -2.07
C PHE A 69 -17.80 -5.84 -1.19
N ASP A 70 -16.99 -6.85 -1.52
CA ASP A 70 -16.83 -8.04 -0.69
C ASP A 70 -15.80 -7.79 0.42
N GLY A 71 -15.71 -8.72 1.38
CA GLY A 71 -14.83 -8.57 2.55
C GLY A 71 -13.37 -8.27 2.16
N LYS A 72 -12.87 -8.91 1.11
CA LYS A 72 -11.50 -8.69 0.60
C LYS A 72 -11.34 -7.29 0.00
N THR A 73 -12.31 -6.84 -0.78
CA THR A 73 -12.31 -5.50 -1.38
C THR A 73 -12.36 -4.44 -0.28
N ILE A 74 -13.26 -4.61 0.70
CA ILE A 74 -13.40 -3.71 1.85
C ILE A 74 -12.09 -3.64 2.63
N GLU A 75 -11.49 -4.78 2.96
CA GLU A 75 -10.21 -4.85 3.66
C GLU A 75 -9.12 -4.10 2.88
N ASN A 76 -8.97 -4.38 1.58
CA ASN A 76 -8.00 -3.67 0.75
C ASN A 76 -8.23 -2.16 0.74
N TYR A 77 -9.47 -1.68 0.67
CA TYR A 77 -9.77 -0.24 0.76
C TYR A 77 -9.39 0.33 2.14
N LEU A 78 -9.69 -0.37 3.23
CA LEU A 78 -9.39 0.11 4.59
C LEU A 78 -7.89 0.13 4.89
N VAL A 79 -7.14 -0.80 4.32
CA VAL A 79 -5.71 -0.98 4.57
C VAL A 79 -4.85 -0.11 3.65
N THR A 80 -5.38 0.24 2.48
CA THR A 80 -4.77 1.22 1.57
C THR A 80 -4.96 2.66 2.08
N VAL A 81 -4.16 3.56 1.52
CA VAL A 81 -3.91 4.93 2.01
C VAL A 81 -5.18 5.66 2.48
N GLY A 82 -5.15 6.17 3.73
CA GLY A 82 -6.09 7.18 4.23
C GLY A 82 -7.08 6.72 5.30
N TYR A 83 -7.28 5.41 5.48
CA TYR A 83 -8.30 4.88 6.41
C TYR A 83 -7.71 4.22 7.68
N SER A 84 -6.41 4.37 7.93
CA SER A 84 -5.73 3.81 9.11
C SER A 84 -6.37 4.26 10.43
N HIS A 85 -6.90 5.49 10.49
CA HIS A 85 -7.61 6.00 11.65
C HIS A 85 -8.94 5.26 11.92
N LEU A 86 -9.65 4.82 10.87
CA LEU A 86 -10.85 4.00 10.99
C LEU A 86 -10.49 2.59 11.46
N LEU A 87 -9.44 1.99 10.91
CA LEU A 87 -8.96 0.68 11.36
C LEU A 87 -8.53 0.72 12.83
N LEU A 88 -7.79 1.75 13.25
CA LEU A 88 -7.37 1.91 14.64
C LEU A 88 -8.57 2.07 15.59
N ARG A 89 -9.59 2.85 15.19
CA ARG A 89 -10.76 3.14 16.02
C ARG A 89 -11.74 1.97 16.12
N TYR A 90 -12.01 1.28 15.02
CA TYR A 90 -13.08 0.29 14.93
C TYR A 90 -12.57 -1.16 14.88
N PHE A 91 -11.30 -1.39 14.54
CA PHE A 91 -10.70 -2.73 14.40
C PHE A 91 -9.29 -2.81 15.04
N PRO A 92 -9.13 -2.45 16.33
CA PRO A 92 -7.82 -2.32 16.96
C PRO A 92 -7.00 -3.62 16.99
N GLU A 93 -7.65 -4.78 17.13
CA GLU A 93 -6.96 -6.08 17.08
C GLU A 93 -6.46 -6.42 15.68
N SER A 94 -7.27 -6.21 14.64
CA SER A 94 -6.87 -6.42 13.24
C SER A 94 -5.77 -5.44 12.83
N TYR A 95 -5.84 -4.19 13.28
CA TYR A 95 -4.84 -3.16 12.97
C TYR A 95 -3.41 -3.58 13.34
N LYS A 96 -3.24 -4.33 14.45
CA LYS A 96 -1.93 -4.84 14.89
C LYS A 96 -1.24 -5.73 13.85
N ASN A 97 -2.03 -6.42 13.00
CA ASN A 97 -1.53 -7.41 12.07
C ASN A 97 -1.35 -6.90 10.63
N VAL A 98 -2.12 -5.88 10.22
CA VAL A 98 -2.31 -5.57 8.78
C VAL A 98 -1.37 -4.49 8.23
N LYS A 99 -0.64 -3.76 9.10
CA LYS A 99 0.37 -2.73 8.73
C LYS A 99 -0.11 -1.75 7.63
N PRO A 100 -1.16 -0.95 7.83
CA PRO A 100 -1.74 -0.12 6.77
C PRO A 100 -0.81 1.02 6.30
N LEU A 101 -0.95 1.43 5.04
CA LEU A 101 -0.24 2.60 4.50
C LEU A 101 -0.85 3.90 5.04
N HIS A 102 0.00 4.80 5.52
CA HIS A 102 -0.41 6.11 6.00
C HIS A 102 0.61 7.18 5.64
N ALA A 103 0.14 8.41 5.46
CA ALA A 103 1.02 9.56 5.38
C ALA A 103 1.71 9.77 6.74
N LEU A 104 3.03 9.96 6.74
CA LEU A 104 3.78 10.25 7.96
C LEU A 104 3.51 11.66 8.49
N ILE A 105 3.31 12.64 7.61
CA ILE A 105 3.06 14.04 7.99
C ILE A 105 1.77 14.52 7.32
N GLN A 106 1.81 14.89 6.03
CA GLN A 106 0.68 15.53 5.35
C GLN A 106 0.05 14.65 4.29
N LYS A 107 0.86 14.20 3.32
CA LYS A 107 0.40 13.45 2.16
C LYS A 107 1.18 12.17 2.01
N TYR A 108 0.52 11.18 1.45
CA TYR A 108 1.19 9.94 1.08
C TYR A 108 2.18 10.21 -0.05
N GLU A 109 3.43 9.79 0.13
CA GLU A 109 4.48 9.87 -0.88
C GLU A 109 4.73 8.51 -1.52
N PRO A 110 4.47 8.33 -2.82
CA PRO A 110 4.65 7.04 -3.48
C PRO A 110 6.13 6.66 -3.58
N LEU A 111 6.45 5.39 -3.30
CA LEU A 111 7.75 4.80 -3.62
C LEU A 111 7.71 4.29 -5.06
N ARG A 112 8.09 5.14 -6.00
CA ARG A 112 8.02 4.81 -7.43
C ARG A 112 9.17 3.91 -7.84
N CYS A 113 8.88 2.94 -8.71
CA CYS A 113 9.89 2.20 -9.46
C CYS A 113 10.67 3.15 -10.37
N ASP A 114 11.99 3.14 -10.27
CA ASP A 114 12.89 3.97 -11.08
C ASP A 114 12.86 3.64 -12.58
N TYR A 115 12.29 2.49 -12.97
CA TYR A 115 12.12 2.11 -14.38
C TYR A 115 10.71 2.39 -14.90
N CYS A 116 9.67 1.84 -14.25
CA CYS A 116 8.29 1.90 -14.77
C CYS A 116 7.39 2.93 -14.08
N GLY A 117 7.86 3.61 -13.04
CA GLY A 117 7.10 4.64 -12.31
C GLY A 117 5.96 4.11 -11.42
N LYS A 118 5.69 2.80 -11.42
CA LYS A 118 4.68 2.16 -10.57
C LYS A 118 4.98 2.40 -9.09
N ASP A 119 3.94 2.67 -8.30
CA ASP A 119 4.05 2.77 -6.85
C ASP A 119 4.23 1.38 -6.22
N LEU A 120 5.43 1.12 -5.74
CA LEU A 120 5.86 -0.15 -5.17
C LEU A 120 5.13 -0.46 -3.86
N LEU A 121 4.87 0.53 -3.00
CA LEU A 121 4.25 0.29 -1.70
C LEU A 121 2.78 -0.10 -1.81
N ILE A 122 2.04 0.57 -2.72
CA ILE A 122 0.65 0.16 -3.02
C ILE A 122 0.63 -1.21 -3.69
N SER A 123 1.59 -1.49 -4.56
CA SER A 123 1.66 -2.76 -5.30
C SER A 123 1.86 -3.98 -4.37
N LEU A 124 2.42 -3.81 -3.17
CA LEU A 124 2.55 -4.88 -2.18
C LEU A 124 1.20 -5.46 -1.71
N PHE A 125 0.08 -4.76 -1.90
CA PHE A 125 -1.26 -5.28 -1.61
C PHE A 125 -1.84 -6.14 -2.75
N ASP A 126 -1.25 -6.09 -3.94
CA ASP A 126 -1.69 -6.91 -5.07
C ASP A 126 -1.03 -8.30 -4.99
N LYS A 127 -1.86 -9.35 -4.87
CA LYS A 127 -1.40 -10.74 -4.83
C LYS A 127 -0.68 -11.18 -6.11
N LYS A 128 -0.87 -10.47 -7.23
CA LYS A 128 -0.18 -10.74 -8.50
C LYS A 128 1.17 -10.00 -8.61
N PHE A 129 1.53 -9.19 -7.63
CA PHE A 129 2.77 -8.44 -7.63
C PHE A 129 3.93 -9.33 -7.18
N ASN A 130 4.95 -9.44 -8.02
CA ASN A 130 6.12 -10.31 -7.78
C ASN A 130 7.09 -9.77 -6.71
N GLY A 131 6.80 -8.63 -6.09
CA GLY A 131 7.65 -7.98 -5.10
C GLY A 131 8.43 -6.79 -5.66
N ALA A 132 9.19 -6.15 -4.78
CA ALA A 132 9.95 -4.95 -5.08
C ALA A 132 11.29 -4.97 -4.34
N VAL A 133 12.31 -4.35 -4.93
CA VAL A 133 13.67 -4.35 -4.39
C VAL A 133 14.17 -2.92 -4.20
N MET A 134 15.00 -2.71 -3.18
CA MET A 134 15.87 -1.56 -3.02
C MET A 134 17.30 -2.00 -3.36
N VAL A 135 17.97 -1.27 -4.25
CA VAL A 135 19.29 -1.64 -4.75
C VAL A 135 20.26 -0.47 -4.55
N GLN A 136 21.37 -0.75 -3.89
CA GLN A 136 22.52 0.15 -3.81
C GLN A 136 23.45 -0.12 -4.99
N VAL A 137 23.92 0.94 -5.62
CA VAL A 137 24.86 0.90 -6.75
C VAL A 137 26.17 1.48 -6.29
N PHE A 138 27.24 0.71 -6.37
CA PHE A 138 28.51 1.07 -5.77
C PHE A 138 29.71 0.60 -6.58
N LYS A 139 30.90 1.10 -6.21
CA LYS A 139 32.18 0.60 -6.69
C LYS A 139 33.17 0.55 -5.55
N ASN A 140 33.90 -0.54 -5.42
CA ASN A 140 35.00 -0.60 -4.47
C ASN A 140 36.17 0.25 -4.98
N GLN A 141 36.64 1.17 -4.14
CA GLN A 141 37.80 2.02 -4.38
C GLN A 141 38.66 2.01 -3.12
N ASN A 142 39.86 1.43 -3.21
CA ASN A 142 40.85 1.38 -2.13
C ASN A 142 40.27 0.84 -0.80
N GLY A 143 39.46 -0.23 -0.87
CA GLY A 143 38.87 -0.86 0.30
C GLY A 143 37.61 -0.15 0.85
N LYS A 144 37.11 0.88 0.16
CA LYS A 144 35.88 1.58 0.49
C LYS A 144 34.84 1.39 -0.61
N GLU A 145 33.57 1.36 -0.25
CA GLU A 145 32.46 1.32 -1.21
C GLU A 145 31.98 2.74 -1.49
N VAL A 146 32.21 3.23 -2.71
CA VAL A 146 31.65 4.50 -3.16
C VAL A 146 30.27 4.23 -3.73
N ILE A 147 29.24 4.74 -3.06
CA ILE A 147 27.83 4.55 -3.43
C ILE A 147 27.42 5.67 -4.40
N TYR A 148 27.15 5.30 -5.65
CA TYR A 148 26.81 6.22 -6.74
C TYR A 148 25.31 6.48 -6.88
N ASP A 149 24.48 5.47 -6.60
CA ASP A 149 23.02 5.58 -6.66
C ASP A 149 22.38 4.58 -5.69
N VAL A 150 21.11 4.83 -5.34
CA VAL A 150 20.25 3.87 -4.65
C VAL A 150 18.89 3.92 -5.33
N TYR A 151 18.44 2.84 -5.96
CA TYR A 151 17.18 2.81 -6.70
C TYR A 151 16.20 1.79 -6.13
N CYS A 152 14.92 1.95 -6.47
CA CYS A 152 13.88 0.97 -6.18
C CYS A 152 13.26 0.46 -7.47
N ALA A 153 12.95 -0.83 -7.53
CA ALA A 153 12.38 -1.42 -8.74
C ALA A 153 11.39 -2.55 -8.46
N CYS A 154 10.47 -2.77 -9.40
CA CYS A 154 9.68 -4.01 -9.41
C CYS A 154 10.63 -5.19 -9.63
N LYS A 155 10.46 -6.25 -8.83
CA LYS A 155 11.24 -7.48 -8.95
C LYS A 155 10.93 -8.19 -10.27
N GLY A 156 11.96 -8.66 -10.98
CA GLY A 156 11.87 -9.35 -12.27
C GLY A 156 12.37 -8.51 -13.44
N LYS A 157 11.49 -7.85 -14.21
CA LYS A 157 11.91 -7.15 -15.43
C LYS A 157 12.59 -5.81 -15.13
N CYS A 158 12.08 -5.04 -14.16
CA CYS A 158 12.50 -3.66 -13.96
C CYS A 158 13.88 -3.56 -13.29
N ASP A 159 14.08 -4.32 -12.21
CA ASP A 159 15.37 -4.47 -11.53
C ASP A 159 16.44 -5.05 -12.45
N THR A 160 16.14 -6.10 -13.24
CA THR A 160 17.09 -6.68 -14.20
C THR A 160 17.58 -5.66 -15.23
N ILE A 161 16.70 -4.80 -15.74
CA ILE A 161 17.09 -3.77 -16.72
C ILE A 161 17.98 -2.70 -16.08
N LEU A 162 17.62 -2.24 -14.89
CA LEU A 162 18.39 -1.22 -14.16
C LEU A 162 19.75 -1.77 -13.71
N GLU A 163 19.81 -3.01 -13.24
CA GLU A 163 21.04 -3.67 -12.84
C GLU A 163 22.00 -3.80 -14.03
N LYS A 164 21.51 -4.30 -15.18
CA LYS A 164 22.32 -4.38 -16.40
C LYS A 164 22.87 -3.02 -16.83
N LYS A 165 22.08 -1.94 -16.71
CA LYS A 165 22.54 -0.58 -17.01
C LYS A 165 23.76 -0.20 -16.16
N TYR A 166 23.75 -0.50 -14.87
CA TYR A 166 24.85 -0.15 -13.96
C TYR A 166 26.06 -1.10 -14.09
N ILE A 167 25.83 -2.39 -14.31
CA ILE A 167 26.90 -3.36 -14.59
C ILE A 167 27.69 -2.97 -15.84
N LEU A 168 27.00 -2.52 -16.91
CA LEU A 168 27.65 -2.03 -18.14
C LEU A 168 28.51 -0.77 -17.91
N GLN A 169 28.28 -0.04 -16.83
CA GLN A 169 29.09 1.11 -16.42
C GLN A 169 30.25 0.71 -15.49
N GLY A 170 30.46 -0.60 -15.27
CA GLY A 170 31.49 -1.12 -14.37
C GLY A 170 31.18 -0.92 -12.89
N LEU A 171 29.91 -0.79 -12.53
CA LEU A 171 29.42 -0.66 -11.16
C LEU A 171 28.83 -1.98 -10.66
N GLN A 172 28.83 -2.15 -9.33
CA GLN A 172 28.28 -3.30 -8.62
C GLN A 172 26.93 -2.94 -8.00
N THR A 173 26.09 -3.95 -7.76
CA THR A 173 24.75 -3.81 -7.20
C THR A 173 24.57 -4.67 -5.96
N GLY A 174 23.89 -4.13 -4.94
CA GLY A 174 23.54 -4.83 -3.71
C GLY A 174 22.06 -4.63 -3.41
N TRP A 175 21.30 -5.71 -3.29
CA TRP A 175 19.84 -5.71 -3.23
C TRP A 175 19.30 -6.08 -1.85
N ASN A 176 18.18 -5.46 -1.48
CA ASN A 176 17.36 -5.82 -0.32
C ASN A 176 15.90 -5.91 -0.78
N ASP A 177 15.17 -6.93 -0.35
CA ASP A 177 13.75 -7.07 -0.68
C ASP A 177 12.91 -6.10 0.16
N ILE A 178 12.06 -5.31 -0.49
CA ILE A 178 11.20 -4.34 0.20
C ILE A 178 10.19 -5.07 1.09
N SER A 179 9.78 -6.31 0.77
CA SER A 179 8.90 -7.09 1.65
C SER A 179 9.53 -7.38 3.02
N ASP A 180 10.85 -7.46 3.08
CA ASP A 180 11.60 -7.70 4.31
C ASP A 180 11.86 -6.39 5.03
N ILE A 181 12.25 -5.34 4.30
CA ILE A 181 12.48 -4.00 4.86
C ILE A 181 11.21 -3.48 5.57
N ILE A 182 9.99 -3.84 5.14
CA ILE A 182 8.76 -3.42 5.82
C ILE A 182 8.50 -4.13 7.16
N ILE A 183 9.39 -5.02 7.61
CA ILE A 183 9.40 -5.58 8.96
C ILE A 183 10.07 -4.54 9.88
N PRO A 184 9.41 -4.06 10.96
CA PRO A 184 9.92 -2.94 11.76
C PRO A 184 11.35 -3.11 12.29
N VAL A 185 11.70 -4.31 12.75
CA VAL A 185 13.05 -4.61 13.24
C VAL A 185 14.08 -4.57 12.11
N GLU A 186 13.71 -5.07 10.93
CA GLU A 186 14.57 -5.07 9.74
C GLU A 186 14.77 -3.66 9.19
N TYR A 187 13.72 -2.84 9.17
CA TYR A 187 13.80 -1.42 8.82
C TYR A 187 14.83 -0.67 9.70
N LEU A 188 14.75 -0.85 11.03
CA LEU A 188 15.69 -0.25 11.96
C LEU A 188 17.11 -0.79 11.79
N ARG A 189 17.24 -2.12 11.60
CA ARG A 189 18.53 -2.77 11.34
C ARG A 189 19.21 -2.18 10.11
N LEU A 190 18.47 -1.99 9.02
CA LEU A 190 18.96 -1.40 7.78
C LEU A 190 19.41 0.06 7.97
N ILE A 191 18.61 0.88 8.66
CA ILE A 191 19.00 2.26 8.97
C ILE A 191 20.31 2.30 9.76
N PHE A 192 20.42 1.50 10.83
CA PHE A 192 21.63 1.46 11.65
C PHE A 192 22.83 0.89 10.89
N ALA A 193 22.63 -0.10 10.03
CA ALA A 193 23.69 -0.61 9.17
C ALA A 193 24.26 0.50 8.27
N VAL A 194 23.39 1.26 7.60
CA VAL A 194 23.82 2.41 6.76
C VAL A 194 24.54 3.46 7.61
N MET A 195 23.99 3.85 8.75
CA MET A 195 24.63 4.83 9.64
C MET A 195 26.02 4.38 10.11
N ASN A 196 26.16 3.12 10.52
CA ASN A 196 27.42 2.57 11.00
C ASN A 196 28.46 2.46 9.89
N ARG A 197 28.07 2.04 8.68
CA ARG A 197 28.98 1.95 7.54
C ARG A 197 29.49 3.31 7.08
N ILE A 198 28.63 4.34 7.10
CA ILE A 198 29.03 5.73 6.86
C ILE A 198 29.98 6.21 7.97
N ARG A 199 29.63 6.01 9.24
CA ARG A 199 30.46 6.44 10.38
C ARG A 199 31.86 5.83 10.36
N ASN A 200 31.96 4.55 9.97
CA ASN A 200 33.23 3.83 9.89
C ASN A 200 34.01 4.14 8.60
N GLY A 201 33.48 5.00 7.72
CA GLY A 201 34.11 5.35 6.45
C GLY A 201 34.20 4.20 5.45
N ILE A 202 33.39 3.15 5.64
CA ILE A 202 33.28 2.00 4.74
C ILE A 202 32.50 2.42 3.49
N ASP A 203 31.38 3.12 3.70
CA ASP A 203 30.55 3.65 2.61
C ASP A 203 30.77 5.16 2.45
N ILE A 204 31.05 5.58 1.22
CA ILE A 204 31.12 6.98 0.83
C ILE A 204 29.99 7.23 -0.18
N TYR A 205 28.98 7.98 0.21
CA TYR A 205 27.87 8.32 -0.67
C TYR A 205 28.18 9.56 -1.51
N THR A 206 27.75 9.55 -2.77
CA THR A 206 27.52 10.81 -3.50
C THR A 206 26.36 11.57 -2.86
N ASP A 207 26.31 12.89 -3.04
CA ASP A 207 25.22 13.71 -2.51
C ASP A 207 23.84 13.25 -3.02
N GLU A 208 23.77 12.85 -4.30
CA GLU A 208 22.55 12.36 -4.92
C GLU A 208 22.12 11.02 -4.32
N ALA A 209 23.04 10.06 -4.20
CA ALA A 209 22.77 8.75 -3.59
C ALA A 209 22.31 8.91 -2.12
N TYR A 210 22.97 9.78 -1.36
CA TYR A 210 22.61 10.02 0.04
C TYR A 210 21.21 10.64 0.18
N LYS A 211 20.88 11.64 -0.65
CA LYS A 211 19.53 12.23 -0.71
C LYS A 211 18.48 11.18 -1.08
N LYS A 212 18.77 10.34 -2.06
CA LYS A 212 17.85 9.30 -2.53
C LYS A 212 17.64 8.21 -1.48
N GLN A 213 18.70 7.75 -0.80
CA GLN A 213 18.63 6.81 0.33
C GLN A 213 17.71 7.34 1.45
N LYS A 214 17.87 8.61 1.86
CA LYS A 214 16.97 9.24 2.85
C LYS A 214 15.52 9.29 2.38
N SER A 215 15.29 9.67 1.12
CA SER A 215 13.94 9.72 0.55
C SER A 215 13.28 8.33 0.53
N ILE A 216 14.03 7.28 0.19
CA ILE A 216 13.53 5.90 0.20
C ILE A 216 13.15 5.48 1.62
N PHE A 217 13.99 5.75 2.63
CA PHE A 217 13.66 5.44 4.03
C PHE A 217 12.39 6.14 4.50
N ILE A 218 12.26 7.45 4.23
CA ILE A 218 11.04 8.22 4.58
C ILE A 218 9.80 7.61 3.90
N LYS A 219 9.91 7.23 2.63
CA LYS A 219 8.78 6.63 1.89
C LYS A 219 8.40 5.26 2.45
N ILE A 220 9.36 4.38 2.73
CA ILE A 220 9.11 3.05 3.32
C ILE A 220 8.53 3.17 4.73
N ALA A 221 8.97 4.16 5.51
CA ALA A 221 8.44 4.39 6.86
C ALA A 221 6.91 4.58 6.91
N GLN A 222 6.28 5.04 5.83
CA GLN A 222 4.81 5.12 5.70
C GLN A 222 4.08 3.77 5.76
N LYS A 223 4.81 2.65 5.57
CA LYS A 223 4.32 1.28 5.72
C LYS A 223 4.77 0.65 7.04
N VAL A 224 5.89 1.11 7.59
CA VAL A 224 6.56 0.50 8.74
C VAL A 224 6.11 1.10 10.07
N LEU A 225 6.09 2.43 10.15
CA LEU A 225 5.73 3.14 11.37
C LEU A 225 4.22 3.02 11.61
N ARG A 226 3.74 3.42 12.79
CA ARG A 226 2.30 3.52 13.01
C ARG A 226 1.79 4.86 12.52
N TYR A 227 0.49 4.91 12.27
CA TYR A 227 -0.23 6.16 12.04
C TYR A 227 0.12 7.23 13.07
N THR A 228 0.53 8.41 12.57
CA THR A 228 0.71 9.64 13.35
C THR A 228 -0.64 10.31 13.51
N THR A 229 -1.12 10.39 14.75
CA THR A 229 -2.42 11.03 15.07
C THR A 229 -2.38 12.53 14.83
N GLU A 230 -3.54 13.18 14.66
CA GLU A 230 -3.59 14.64 14.45
C GLU A 230 -2.92 15.41 15.60
N LYS A 231 -3.16 15.00 16.85
CA LYS A 231 -2.50 15.56 18.03
C LYS A 231 -0.96 15.45 17.97
N GLU A 232 -0.45 14.35 17.43
CA GLU A 232 0.99 14.14 17.26
C GLU A 232 1.55 14.97 16.10
N LYS A 233 0.79 15.17 15.02
CA LYS A 233 1.17 16.08 13.93
C LYS A 233 1.25 17.53 14.41
N GLU A 234 0.28 17.98 15.20
CA GLU A 234 0.29 19.30 15.84
C GLU A 234 1.51 19.45 16.75
N ARG A 235 1.80 18.43 17.58
CA ARG A 235 2.99 18.43 18.43
C ARG A 235 4.27 18.45 17.60
N PHE A 236 4.34 17.70 16.50
CA PHE A 236 5.50 17.68 15.61
C PHE A 236 5.75 19.06 14.98
N ALA A 237 4.71 19.75 14.51
CA ALA A 237 4.84 21.10 13.98
C ALA A 237 5.40 22.09 15.02
N LEU A 238 4.97 21.96 16.29
CA LEU A 238 5.55 22.73 17.39
C LEU A 238 7.01 22.37 17.68
N LEU A 239 7.37 21.07 17.61
CA LEU A 239 8.76 20.65 17.84
C LEU A 239 9.70 21.19 16.76
N GLN A 240 9.24 21.35 15.52
CA GLN A 240 10.04 21.91 14.43
C GLN A 240 10.37 23.40 14.59
N SER A 241 9.62 24.14 15.41
CA SER A 241 9.91 25.55 15.69
C SER A 241 10.84 25.76 16.89
N LEU A 242 11.22 24.69 17.59
CA LEU A 242 12.16 24.75 18.72
C LEU A 242 13.61 24.60 18.24
N PRO A 243 14.57 25.32 18.83
CA PRO A 243 15.99 25.09 18.58
C PRO A 243 16.42 23.71 19.10
N PHE A 244 17.31 23.06 18.34
CA PHE A 244 17.91 21.75 18.67
C PHE A 244 19.01 21.86 19.73
#